data_AF-A0A168GLU2-F1
#
_entry.id   AF-A0A168GLU2-F1
#
_cell.length_a   1.000
_cell.length_b   1.000
_cell.length_c   1.000
_cell.angle_alpha   90.00
_cell.angle_beta   90.00
_cell.angle_gamma   90.00
#
_symmetry.space_group_name_H-M   'P 1'
#
loop_
_entity.id
_entity.type
_entity.pdbx_description
1 polymer ?
#
loop_
_entity_poly.entity_id
_entity_poly.type
_entity_poly.pdbx_seq_one_letter_code
_entity_poly.pdbx_strand_id
1 'polypeptide(L)'
;MSTTSGRTTNPRIEIQQLMAKIAELEKQNRSLLSRTNALYKTIEQYENQIAASGMPERAQANKPKFPKPEPFNGYKGDTLNTAEDRILCIGNLLTGKAMEWWEPTLRVYLKHGAEAGADVVYVFSDYETFEDRLLSAFRNPDEHKEAT
;
A
#
# COMPACT_ATOMS: atom_id res chain seq x y z
N MET A 1 40.67 -30.61 -9.12
CA MET A 1 39.34 -31.24 -9.14
C MET A 1 38.52 -30.61 -8.03
N SER A 2 37.57 -29.73 -8.36
CA SER A 2 36.75 -29.00 -7.39
C SER A 2 35.44 -29.74 -7.19
N THR A 3 35.22 -30.26 -5.99
CA THR A 3 33.93 -30.83 -5.59
C THR A 3 33.00 -29.68 -5.17
N THR A 4 32.15 -29.23 -6.11
CA THR A 4 31.00 -28.40 -5.76
C THR A 4 30.05 -29.27 -4.94
N SER A 5 30.10 -29.10 -3.62
CA SER A 5 29.15 -29.70 -2.70
C SER A 5 27.78 -29.09 -2.99
N GLY A 6 26.96 -29.85 -3.73
CA GLY A 6 25.56 -29.53 -3.96
C GLY A 6 24.87 -29.44 -2.61
N ARG A 7 24.53 -28.22 -2.21
CA ARG A 7 23.66 -27.95 -1.06
C ARG A 7 22.27 -28.44 -1.44
N THR A 8 22.00 -29.72 -1.23
CA THR A 8 20.67 -30.29 -1.40
C THR A 8 19.81 -29.72 -0.28
N THR A 9 19.05 -28.66 -0.55
CA THR A 9 18.13 -28.12 0.43
C THR A 9 17.03 -29.15 0.64
N ASN A 10 17.03 -29.79 1.81
CA ASN A 10 16.05 -30.82 2.13
C ASN A 10 14.71 -30.13 2.43
N PRO A 11 13.63 -30.42 1.68
CA PRO A 11 12.33 -29.74 1.83
C PRO A 11 11.76 -29.88 3.25
N ARG A 12 12.17 -30.93 3.98
CA ARG A 12 11.79 -31.12 5.38
C ARG A 12 12.35 -30.04 6.31
N ILE A 13 13.55 -29.52 6.01
CA ILE A 13 14.19 -28.45 6.78
C ILE A 13 13.49 -27.11 6.50
N GLU A 14 13.13 -26.84 5.25
CA GLU A 14 12.38 -25.62 4.90
C GLU A 14 11.00 -25.59 5.56
N ILE A 15 10.28 -26.71 5.56
CA ILE A 15 8.99 -26.82 6.25
C ILE A 15 9.13 -26.55 7.76
N GLN A 16 10.18 -27.08 8.40
CA GLN A 16 10.45 -26.80 9.81
C GLN A 16 10.77 -25.32 10.07
N GLN A 17 11.54 -24.69 9.20
CA GLN A 17 11.85 -23.25 9.30
C GLN A 17 10.60 -22.39 9.11
N LEU A 18 9.74 -22.74 8.16
CA LEU A 18 8.46 -22.06 7.95
C LEU A 18 7.54 -22.20 9.17
N MET A 19 7.41 -23.40 9.74
CA MET A 19 6.63 -23.63 10.96
C MET A 19 7.15 -22.81 12.14
N ALA A 20 8.47 -22.77 12.33
CA ALA A 20 9.08 -21.94 13.38
C ALA A 20 8.80 -20.45 13.18
N LYS A 21 8.85 -19.98 11.92
CA LYS A 21 8.56 -18.58 11.60
C LYS A 21 7.09 -18.22 11.79
N ILE A 22 6.16 -19.12 11.44
CA ILE A 22 4.73 -18.95 11.70
C ILE A 22 4.48 -18.81 13.21
N ALA A 23 5.05 -19.70 14.03
CA ALA A 23 4.86 -19.66 15.48
C ALA A 23 5.39 -18.35 16.11
N GLU A 24 6.53 -17.84 15.63
CA GLU A 24 7.08 -16.57 16.09
C GLU A 24 6.22 -15.38 15.65
N LEU A 25 5.76 -15.35 14.40
CA LEU A 25 4.88 -14.30 13.90
C LEU A 25 3.55 -14.27 14.67
N GLU A 26 2.96 -15.43 14.96
CA GLU A 26 1.76 -15.51 15.80
C GLU A 26 1.99 -14.97 17.21
N LYS A 27 3.16 -15.25 17.80
CA LYS A 27 3.54 -14.72 19.12
C LYS A 27 3.68 -13.19 19.09
N GLN A 28 4.32 -12.65 18.06
CA GLN A 28 4.46 -11.21 17.87
C GLN A 28 3.10 -10.54 17.70
N ASN A 29 2.22 -11.12 16.88
CA ASN A 29 0.86 -10.63 16.68
C ASN A 29 0.07 -10.60 18.00
N ARG A 30 0.12 -11.67 18.81
CA ARG A 30 -0.50 -11.68 20.14
C ARG A 30 0.03 -10.59 21.06
N SER A 31 1.33 -10.33 21.04
CA SER A 31 1.95 -9.28 21.85
C SER A 31 1.51 -7.88 21.41
N LEU A 32 1.48 -7.64 20.09
CA LEU A 32 1.01 -6.38 19.52
C LEU A 32 -0.45 -6.11 19.86
N LEU A 33 -1.32 -7.11 19.70
CA LEU A 33 -2.73 -7.05 20.08
C LEU A 33 -2.89 -6.67 21.57
N SER A 34 -2.15 -7.33 22.45
CA SER A 34 -2.16 -7.00 23.89
C SER A 34 -1.75 -5.54 24.15
N ARG A 35 -0.68 -5.07 23.49
CA ARG A 35 -0.21 -3.69 23.61
C ARG A 35 -1.25 -2.68 23.11
N THR A 36 -1.90 -2.94 21.99
CA THR A 36 -2.95 -2.05 21.46
C THR A 36 -4.12 -1.93 22.42
N ASN A 37 -4.58 -3.04 23.00
CA ASN A 37 -5.68 -3.03 23.97
C ASN A 37 -5.31 -2.26 25.24
N ALA A 38 -4.07 -2.38 25.72
CA ALA A 38 -3.60 -1.62 26.86
C ALA A 38 -3.61 -0.10 26.59
N LEU A 39 -3.14 0.32 25.41
CA LEU A 39 -3.14 1.73 25.01
C LEU A 39 -4.56 2.30 24.91
N TYR A 40 -5.50 1.57 24.32
CA TYR A 40 -6.90 2.02 24.25
C TYR A 40 -7.50 2.25 25.64
N LYS A 41 -7.26 1.32 26.57
CA LYS A 41 -7.72 1.48 27.96
C LYS A 41 -7.10 2.69 28.63
N THR A 42 -5.82 2.97 28.39
CA THR A 42 -5.15 4.15 28.93
C THR A 42 -5.72 5.46 28.36
N ILE A 43 -6.04 5.50 27.06
CA ILE A 43 -6.68 6.66 26.43
C ILE A 43 -8.04 6.92 27.06
N GLU A 44 -8.88 5.90 27.19
CA GLU A 44 -10.20 5.99 27.83
C GLU A 44 -10.09 6.51 29.27
N GLN A 45 -9.08 6.06 30.02
CA GLN A 45 -8.81 6.55 31.37
C GLN A 45 -8.43 8.03 31.41
N TYR A 46 -7.63 8.52 30.45
CA TYR A 46 -7.28 9.94 30.37
C TYR A 46 -8.47 10.81 29.97
N GLU A 47 -9.31 10.37 29.04
CA GLU A 47 -10.53 11.08 28.65
C GLU A 47 -11.49 11.25 29.83
N ASN A 48 -11.68 10.18 30.61
CA ASN A 48 -12.51 10.22 31.82
C ASN A 48 -11.93 11.15 32.91
N GLN A 49 -10.59 11.19 33.06
CA GLN A 49 -9.94 12.13 33.98
C GLN A 49 -10.10 13.59 33.54
N ILE A 50 -10.00 13.88 32.24
CA ILE A 50 -10.23 15.23 31.70
C ILE A 50 -11.67 15.67 31.93
N ALA A 51 -12.64 14.77 31.71
CA ALA A 51 -14.06 15.05 31.96
C ALA A 51 -14.35 15.31 33.44
N ALA A 52 -13.73 14.55 34.36
CA ALA A 52 -13.90 14.70 35.80
C ALA A 52 -13.23 15.95 36.40
N SER A 53 -12.19 16.49 35.75
CA SER A 53 -11.35 17.57 36.29
C SER A 53 -11.81 18.99 35.96
N GLY A 54 -13.00 19.18 35.34
CA GLY A 54 -13.65 20.46 35.02
C GLY A 54 -12.77 21.73 35.10
N MET A 55 -12.16 22.14 33.98
CA MET A 55 -11.25 23.31 33.96
C MET A 55 -11.96 24.63 34.36
N PRO A 56 -11.30 25.53 35.13
CA PRO A 56 -11.83 26.85 35.43
C PRO A 56 -11.91 27.72 34.17
N GLU A 57 -13.02 28.45 34.06
CA GLU A 57 -13.54 29.22 32.92
C GLU A 57 -12.58 30.29 32.33
N ARG A 58 -11.47 30.62 33.00
CA ARG A 58 -10.56 31.72 32.63
C ARG A 58 -9.56 31.40 31.51
N ALA A 59 -9.40 30.13 31.14
CA ALA A 59 -8.46 29.70 30.09
C ALA A 59 -9.09 29.56 28.68
N GLN A 60 -10.36 29.92 28.51
CA GLN A 60 -11.07 29.79 27.23
C GLN A 60 -10.87 30.99 26.27
N ALA A 61 -10.34 32.12 26.75
CA ALA A 61 -10.21 33.34 25.93
C ALA A 61 -9.04 33.32 24.92
N ASN A 62 -8.05 32.43 25.06
CA ASN A 62 -6.83 32.43 24.24
C ASN A 62 -6.35 31.02 23.83
N LYS A 63 -7.28 30.12 23.48
CA LYS A 63 -6.91 28.88 22.78
C LYS A 63 -7.23 29.05 21.30
N PRO A 64 -6.27 28.86 20.38
CA PRO A 64 -6.59 28.72 18.97
C PRO A 64 -7.62 27.60 18.86
N LYS A 65 -8.81 27.93 18.38
CA LYS A 65 -9.89 26.96 18.25
C LYS A 65 -9.60 26.11 17.02
N PHE A 66 -8.77 25.08 17.21
CA PHE A 66 -8.53 24.11 16.16
C PHE A 66 -9.85 23.38 15.88
N PRO A 67 -10.30 23.30 14.62
CA PRO A 67 -11.45 22.49 14.28
C PRO A 67 -11.19 21.06 14.75
N LYS A 68 -12.21 20.46 15.36
CA LYS A 68 -12.15 19.07 15.82
C LYS A 68 -11.75 18.21 14.62
N PRO A 69 -10.69 17.38 14.71
CA PRO A 69 -10.30 16.54 13.59
C PRO A 69 -11.48 15.69 13.19
N GLU A 70 -11.72 15.60 11.88
CA GLU A 70 -12.82 14.80 11.36
C GLU A 70 -12.70 13.35 11.87
N PRO A 71 -13.84 12.71 12.22
CA PRO A 71 -13.84 11.33 12.67
C PRO A 71 -13.14 10.47 11.62
N PHE A 72 -12.24 9.59 12.08
CA PHE A 72 -11.50 8.68 11.24
C PHE A 72 -12.49 7.79 10.46
N ASN A 73 -12.63 8.04 9.16
CA ASN A 73 -13.61 7.38 8.29
C ASN A 73 -13.17 5.96 7.83
N GLY A 74 -12.04 5.44 8.32
CA GLY A 74 -11.46 4.17 7.86
C GLY A 74 -10.74 4.23 6.50
N TYR A 75 -10.84 5.35 5.78
CA TYR A 75 -10.19 5.62 4.50
C TYR A 75 -9.06 6.64 4.67
N LYS A 76 -8.03 6.29 5.45
CA LYS A 76 -6.70 6.92 5.36
C LYS A 76 -5.75 6.07 4.51
N GLY A 77 -6.24 5.54 3.41
CA GLY A 77 -5.45 5.45 2.19
C GLY A 77 -6.07 6.48 1.26
N ASP A 78 -5.27 7.21 0.49
CA ASP A 78 -5.81 7.98 -0.65
C ASP A 78 -6.73 7.03 -1.42
N THR A 79 -8.04 7.22 -1.28
CA THR A 79 -9.00 6.55 -2.13
C THR A 79 -8.58 6.93 -3.55
N LEU A 80 -8.33 5.93 -4.40
CA LEU A 80 -7.94 6.10 -5.81
C LEU A 80 -9.12 6.72 -6.57
N ASN A 81 -9.40 7.97 -6.26
CA ASN A 81 -10.58 8.71 -6.66
C ASN A 81 -10.44 9.21 -8.09
N THR A 82 -9.21 9.44 -8.51
CA THR A 82 -8.85 9.87 -9.85
C THR A 82 -8.40 8.68 -10.69
N ALA A 83 -8.54 8.78 -12.02
CA ALA A 83 -8.06 7.73 -12.91
C ALA A 83 -6.52 7.64 -12.85
N GLU A 84 -5.88 8.80 -12.72
CA GLU A 84 -4.44 8.98 -12.54
C GLU A 84 -3.93 8.17 -11.34
N ASP A 85 -4.59 8.25 -10.18
CA ASP A 85 -4.20 7.51 -8.98
C ASP A 85 -4.29 5.99 -9.19
N ARG A 86 -5.34 5.53 -9.87
CA ARG A 86 -5.54 4.10 -10.20
C ARG A 86 -4.44 3.59 -11.14
N ILE A 87 -4.13 4.38 -12.16
CA ILE A 87 -3.11 4.05 -13.16
C ILE A 87 -1.72 4.03 -12.51
N LEU A 88 -1.41 5.00 -11.65
CA LEU A 88 -0.17 5.01 -10.87
C LEU A 88 -0.09 3.80 -9.93
N CYS A 89 -1.18 3.44 -9.27
CA CYS A 89 -1.25 2.28 -8.39
C CYS A 89 -0.98 0.98 -9.15
N ILE A 90 -1.75 0.71 -10.21
CA ILE A 90 -1.62 -0.53 -11.00
C ILE A 90 -0.30 -0.56 -11.77
N GLY A 91 0.12 0.57 -12.36
CA GLY A 91 1.40 0.69 -13.06
C GLY A 91 2.60 0.32 -12.19
N ASN A 92 2.56 0.65 -10.89
CA ASN A 92 3.61 0.27 -9.94
C ASN A 92 3.58 -1.21 -9.53
N LEU A 93 2.51 -1.94 -9.83
CA LEU A 93 2.42 -3.38 -9.62
C LEU A 93 2.91 -4.18 -10.84
N LEU A 94 3.17 -3.52 -11.98
CA LEU A 94 3.77 -4.16 -13.14
C LEU A 94 5.16 -4.68 -12.81
N THR A 95 5.52 -5.82 -13.41
CA THR A 95 6.82 -6.45 -13.22
C THR A 95 7.39 -6.95 -14.55
N GLY A 96 8.70 -7.21 -14.57
CA GLY A 96 9.40 -7.73 -15.75
C GLY A 96 9.25 -6.83 -16.97
N LYS A 97 8.91 -7.42 -18.12
CA LYS A 97 8.80 -6.71 -19.40
C LYS A 97 7.71 -5.64 -19.43
N ALA A 98 6.62 -5.84 -18.68
CA ALA A 98 5.56 -4.83 -18.56
C ALA A 98 6.06 -3.57 -17.84
N MET A 99 6.86 -3.72 -16.79
CA MET A 99 7.46 -2.58 -16.09
C MET A 99 8.53 -1.87 -16.94
N GLU A 100 9.36 -2.62 -17.67
CA GLU A 100 10.35 -2.03 -18.59
C GLU A 100 9.68 -1.17 -19.68
N TRP A 101 8.49 -1.56 -20.14
CA TRP A 101 7.68 -0.79 -21.08
C TRP A 101 7.01 0.42 -20.43
N TRP A 102 6.53 0.28 -19.19
CA TRP A 102 5.81 1.33 -18.47
C TRP A 102 6.73 2.44 -17.94
N GLU A 103 7.94 2.09 -17.50
CA GLU A 103 8.86 2.98 -16.79
C GLU A 103 9.18 4.29 -17.52
N PRO A 104 9.43 4.32 -18.85
CA PRO A 104 9.71 5.57 -19.55
C PRO A 104 8.52 6.53 -19.54
N THR A 105 7.31 6.00 -19.77
CA THR A 105 6.05 6.76 -19.76
C THR A 105 5.78 7.34 -18.37
N LEU A 106 5.94 6.51 -17.34
CA LEU A 106 5.83 6.94 -15.94
C LEU A 106 6.84 8.04 -15.61
N ARG A 107 8.10 7.87 -15.99
CA ARG A 107 9.17 8.84 -15.72
C ARG A 107 8.89 10.19 -16.37
N VAL A 108 8.42 10.20 -17.61
CA VAL A 108 8.08 11.43 -18.33
C VAL A 108 6.89 12.13 -17.68
N TYR A 109 5.84 11.37 -17.31
CA TYR A 109 4.68 11.91 -16.60
C TYR A 109 5.03 12.48 -15.22
N LEU A 110 5.82 11.77 -14.41
CA LEU A 110 6.24 12.26 -13.09
C LEU A 110 7.11 13.52 -13.17
N LYS A 111 7.84 13.70 -14.29
CA LYS A 111 8.73 14.85 -14.48
C LYS A 111 8.01 16.07 -15.05
N HIS A 112 7.03 15.87 -15.92
CA HIS A 112 6.41 16.95 -16.71
C HIS A 112 4.89 17.09 -16.49
N GLY A 113 4.23 16.17 -15.80
CA GLY A 113 2.79 16.21 -15.51
C GLY A 113 1.94 16.40 -16.76
N ALA A 114 1.07 17.41 -16.76
CA ALA A 114 0.22 17.74 -17.91
C ALA A 114 1.00 18.25 -19.15
N GLU A 115 2.28 18.58 -19.01
CA GLU A 115 3.17 18.98 -20.11
C GLU A 115 3.94 17.78 -20.69
N ALA A 116 3.78 16.59 -20.10
CA ALA A 116 4.31 15.35 -20.61
C ALA A 116 3.56 14.97 -21.88
N GLY A 117 3.88 15.58 -23.04
CA GLY A 117 3.39 15.30 -24.41
C GLY A 117 2.07 14.53 -24.60
N ALA A 118 1.18 14.97 -25.49
CA ALA A 118 -0.19 14.44 -25.66
C ALA A 118 -0.38 12.91 -25.47
N ASP A 119 0.50 12.08 -26.03
CA ASP A 119 0.46 10.62 -25.87
C ASP A 119 0.62 10.12 -24.43
N VAL A 120 1.45 10.76 -23.61
CA VAL A 120 1.68 10.38 -22.22
C VAL A 120 0.52 10.87 -21.37
N VAL A 121 0.10 12.13 -21.50
CA VAL A 121 -1.12 12.64 -20.83
C VAL A 121 -2.34 11.77 -21.16
N TYR A 122 -2.49 11.33 -22.41
CA TYR A 122 -3.59 10.47 -22.83
C TYR A 122 -3.62 9.15 -22.06
N VAL A 123 -2.46 8.52 -21.80
CA VAL A 123 -2.40 7.27 -21.01
C VAL A 123 -2.90 7.46 -19.58
N PHE A 124 -2.72 8.65 -18.99
CA PHE A 124 -3.12 8.93 -17.61
C PHE A 124 -4.56 9.48 -17.50
N SER A 125 -5.24 9.71 -18.64
CA SER A 125 -6.57 10.36 -18.64
C SER A 125 -7.70 9.45 -18.17
N ASP A 126 -7.65 8.16 -18.49
CA ASP A 126 -8.59 7.16 -18.00
C ASP A 126 -7.95 5.76 -17.93
N TYR A 127 -8.55 4.89 -17.12
CA TYR A 127 -8.01 3.56 -16.86
C TYR A 127 -8.12 2.63 -18.07
N GLU A 128 -9.19 2.76 -18.87
CA GLU A 128 -9.43 1.92 -20.05
C GLU A 128 -8.33 2.12 -21.10
N THR A 129 -7.90 3.37 -21.30
CA THR A 129 -6.80 3.73 -22.21
C THR A 129 -5.47 3.12 -21.77
N PHE A 130 -5.19 3.12 -20.46
CA PHE A 130 -4.00 2.46 -19.92
C PHE A 130 -4.06 0.94 -20.15
N GLU A 131 -5.21 0.32 -19.87
CA GLU A 131 -5.44 -1.11 -20.07
C GLU A 131 -5.32 -1.52 -21.54
N ASP A 132 -5.94 -0.77 -22.45
CA ASP A 132 -5.88 -1.00 -23.90
C ASP A 132 -4.44 -0.92 -24.43
N ARG A 133 -3.64 0.05 -23.96
CA ARG A 133 -2.23 0.14 -24.34
C ARG A 133 -1.41 -1.02 -23.78
N LEU A 134 -1.70 -1.44 -22.55
CA LEU A 134 -1.05 -2.59 -21.92
C LEU A 134 -1.39 -3.89 -22.68
N LEU A 135 -2.66 -4.10 -23.02
CA LEU A 135 -3.15 -5.23 -23.82
C LEU A 135 -2.59 -5.19 -25.24
N SER A 136 -2.50 -4.03 -25.88
CA SER A 136 -1.89 -3.91 -27.20
C SER A 136 -0.39 -4.25 -27.18
N ALA A 137 0.32 -3.91 -26.10
CA ALA A 137 1.76 -4.15 -25.98
C ALA A 137 2.11 -5.61 -25.69
N PHE A 138 1.32 -6.29 -24.85
CA PHE A 138 1.64 -7.64 -24.36
C PHE A 138 0.68 -8.74 -24.82
N ARG A 139 -0.45 -8.36 -25.44
CA ARG A 139 -1.62 -9.22 -25.74
C ARG A 139 -2.25 -9.81 -24.49
N ASN A 140 -3.47 -10.31 -24.60
CA ASN A 140 -4.12 -10.98 -23.48
C ASN A 140 -3.45 -12.34 -23.21
N PRO A 141 -2.87 -12.58 -22.02
CA PRO A 141 -2.33 -13.90 -21.68
C PRO A 141 -3.42 -14.98 -21.55
N ASP A 142 -4.68 -14.61 -21.31
CA ASP A 142 -5.84 -15.51 -21.21
C ASP A 142 -6.52 -15.78 -22.56
N GLU A 143 -6.04 -15.19 -23.66
CA GLU A 143 -6.44 -15.66 -24.99
C GLU A 143 -5.90 -17.07 -25.18
N HIS A 144 -6.80 -18.05 -25.11
CA HIS A 144 -6.53 -19.44 -25.47
C HIS A 144 -5.81 -19.46 -26.82
N LYS A 145 -4.50 -19.73 -26.78
CA LYS A 145 -3.75 -20.13 -27.97
C LYS A 145 -4.19 -21.55 -28.28
N GLU A 146 -5.25 -21.69 -29.06
CA GLU A 146 -5.52 -22.93 -29.81
C GLU A 146 -4.26 -23.20 -30.63
N ALA A 147 -3.46 -24.16 -30.17
CA ALA A 147 -2.30 -24.62 -30.92
C ALA A 147 -2.84 -25.33 -32.18
N THR A 148 -2.61 -24.73 -33.35
CA THR A 148 -2.86 -25.35 -34.66
C THR A 148 -1.66 -26.18 -35.08
#